data_AF-A0AA38BVE5-F1
#
_entry.id   AF-A0AA38BVE5-F1
#
_cell.length_a   1.000
_cell.length_b   1.000
_cell.length_c   1.000
_cell.angle_alpha   90.00
_cell.angle_beta   90.00
_cell.angle_gamma   90.00
#
_symmetry.space_group_name_H-M   'P 1'
#
loop_
_entity.id
_entity.type
_entity.pdbx_description
1 polymer ?
#
loop_
_entity_poly.entity_id
_entity_poly.type
_entity_poly.pdbx_seq_one_letter_code
_entity_poly.pdbx_strand_id
1 'polypeptide(L)'
;YGESGKISTKGDVYSYGIVLLEMITRMSPTNDMFMGELNLHKWVSMHFPTRVEEIVDQRMIKELGEYEINEHSLFGIDMNVSRPWEA
;
A
#
# COMPACT_ATOMS: atom_id res chain seq x y z
N TYR A 1 3.52 34.84 -3.35
CA TYR A 1 4.46 33.99 -4.10
C TYR A 1 3.74 32.70 -4.48
N GLY A 2 2.93 32.76 -5.53
CA GLY A 2 2.26 31.58 -6.10
C GLY A 2 3.11 31.12 -7.27
N GLU A 3 4.10 30.28 -6.99
CA GLU A 3 4.86 29.63 -8.05
C GLU A 3 3.93 28.64 -8.74
N SER A 4 3.44 29.01 -9.92
CA SER A 4 2.65 28.12 -10.77
C SER A 4 3.57 26.99 -11.24
N GLY A 5 3.68 25.95 -10.41
CA GLY A 5 4.32 24.71 -10.78
C GLY A 5 3.69 24.23 -12.08
N LYS A 6 4.51 23.89 -13.08
CA LYS A 6 4.03 23.32 -14.33
C LYS A 6 3.26 22.04 -13.99
N ILE A 7 1.94 22.13 -14.05
CA ILE A 7 1.05 20.98 -13.96
C ILE A 7 1.48 20.03 -15.08
N SER A 8 1.91 18.84 -14.69
CA SER A 8 2.42 17.84 -15.61
C SER A 8 1.98 16.49 -15.09
N THR A 9 1.50 15.64 -16.00
CA THR A 9 1.17 14.24 -15.69
C THR A 9 2.34 13.51 -15.01
N LYS A 10 3.59 13.87 -15.33
CA LYS A 10 4.77 13.29 -14.65
C LYS A 10 4.88 13.74 -13.19
N GLY A 11 4.55 14.99 -12.90
CA GLY A 11 4.50 15.51 -11.53
C GLY A 11 3.38 14.87 -10.73
N ASP A 12 2.21 14.66 -11.36
CA ASP A 12 1.07 13.98 -10.74
C ASP A 12 1.41 12.52 -10.39
N VAL A 13 2.06 11.79 -11.31
CA VAL A 13 2.51 10.41 -11.08
C VAL A 13 3.54 10.34 -9.95
N TYR A 14 4.49 11.27 -9.90
CA TYR A 14 5.47 11.31 -8.82
C TYR A 14 4.80 11.56 -7.47
N SER A 15 3.91 12.57 -7.41
CA SER A 15 3.20 12.94 -6.19
C SER A 15 2.31 11.80 -5.69
N TYR A 16 1.61 11.12 -6.60
CA TYR A 16 0.86 9.91 -6.30
C TYR A 16 1.77 8.79 -5.75
N GLY A 17 2.96 8.61 -6.33
CA GLY A 17 3.95 7.65 -5.82
C GLY A 17 4.38 7.93 -4.38
N ILE A 18 4.58 9.19 -4.02
CA ILE A 18 4.91 9.56 -2.63
C ILE A 18 3.76 9.24 -1.68
N VAL A 19 2.53 9.56 -2.06
CA VAL A 19 1.33 9.27 -1.25
C VAL A 19 1.14 7.75 -1.07
N LEU A 20 1.44 6.94 -2.10
CA LEU A 20 1.46 5.49 -1.98
C LEU A 20 2.52 5.01 -0.99
N LEU A 21 3.74 5.54 -1.07
CA LEU A 21 4.80 5.21 -0.12
C LEU A 21 4.45 5.63 1.31
N GLU A 22 3.78 6.78 1.49
CA GLU A 22 3.28 7.23 2.79
C GLU A 22 2.22 6.24 3.33
N MET A 23 1.32 5.73 2.51
CA MET A 23 0.35 4.71 2.96
C MET A 23 1.01 3.39 3.34
N ILE A 24 1.97 2.92 2.54
CA ILE A 24 2.65 1.64 2.78
C ILE A 24 3.53 1.70 4.03
N THR A 25 4.26 2.79 4.22
CA THR A 25 5.20 2.95 5.34
C THR A 25 4.55 3.55 6.58
N ARG A 26 3.40 4.22 6.41
CA ARG A 26 2.74 5.09 7.40
C ARG A 26 3.61 6.24 7.89
N MET A 27 4.62 6.61 7.11
CA MET A 27 5.54 7.70 7.42
C MET A 27 5.21 8.92 6.58
N SER A 28 5.03 10.06 7.24
CA SER A 28 4.82 11.33 6.54
C SER A 28 6.06 11.71 5.72
N PRO A 29 5.92 12.13 4.46
CA PRO A 29 7.07 12.58 3.65
C PRO A 29 7.75 13.83 4.21
N THR A 30 7.09 14.55 5.13
CA THR A 30 7.63 15.71 5.85
C THR A 30 8.08 15.38 7.27
N ASN A 31 8.25 14.09 7.60
CA ASN A 31 8.80 13.68 8.89
C ASN A 31 10.22 14.26 9.07
N ASP A 32 10.55 14.70 10.29
CA ASP A 32 11.84 15.28 10.66
C ASP A 32 13.05 14.40 10.32
N MET A 33 12.87 13.08 10.16
CA MET A 33 13.95 12.21 9.70
C MET A 33 14.36 12.43 8.23
N PHE A 34 13.51 13.08 7.42
CA PHE A 34 13.72 13.34 6.00
C PHE A 34 14.27 14.74 5.74
N MET A 35 15.39 15.08 6.38
CA MET A 35 16.09 16.35 6.21
C MET A 35 17.26 16.26 5.23
N GLY A 36 17.60 17.41 4.62
CA GLY A 36 18.72 17.54 3.70
C GLY A 36 18.49 16.77 2.41
N GLU A 37 19.38 15.82 2.11
CA GLU A 37 19.29 15.02 0.87
C GLU A 37 18.42 13.77 1.03
N LEU A 38 18.01 13.40 2.25
CA LEU A 38 17.20 12.21 2.50
C LEU A 38 15.71 12.54 2.36
N ASN A 39 14.97 11.71 1.64
CA ASN A 39 13.51 11.78 1.54
C ASN A 39 12.90 10.38 1.57
N LEU A 40 11.58 10.31 1.73
CA LEU A 40 10.85 9.03 1.83
C LEU A 40 11.19 8.08 0.67
N HIS A 41 11.19 8.57 -0.57
CA HIS A 41 11.53 7.75 -1.74
C HIS A 41 12.95 7.16 -1.67
N LYS A 42 13.95 7.97 -1.30
CA LYS A 42 15.33 7.51 -1.14
C LYS A 42 15.46 6.53 0.02
N TRP A 43 14.79 6.79 1.14
CA TRP A 43 14.81 5.90 2.30
C TRP A 43 14.25 4.51 1.96
N VAL A 44 13.09 4.46 1.29
CA VAL A 44 12.51 3.20 0.80
C VAL A 44 13.45 2.51 -0.19
N SER A 45 14.02 3.25 -1.13
CA SER A 45 14.93 2.70 -2.15
C SER A 45 16.20 2.06 -1.55
N MET A 46 16.67 2.54 -0.39
CA MET A 46 17.84 1.96 0.29
C MET A 46 17.53 0.64 1.02
N HIS A 47 16.28 0.44 1.43
CA HIS A 47 15.87 -0.74 2.21
C HIS A 47 15.23 -1.81 1.31
N PHE A 48 14.62 -1.41 0.20
CA PHE A 48 14.01 -2.32 -0.76
C PHE A 48 15.05 -2.97 -1.67
N PRO A 49 14.95 -4.28 -1.99
CA PRO A 49 13.94 -5.25 -1.58
C PRO A 49 14.33 -6.07 -0.32
N THR A 50 15.49 -5.80 0.29
CA THR A 50 16.07 -6.70 1.30
C THR A 50 15.40 -6.61 2.66
N ARG A 51 14.81 -5.46 3.02
CA ARG A 51 14.26 -5.15 4.35
C ARG A 51 12.83 -4.63 4.26
N VAL A 52 11.98 -5.31 3.47
CA VAL A 52 10.60 -4.85 3.18
C VAL A 52 9.76 -4.79 4.44
N GLU A 53 9.93 -5.74 5.35
CA GLU A 53 9.27 -5.81 6.65
C GLU A 53 9.56 -4.60 7.54
N GLU A 54 10.69 -3.92 7.35
CA GLU A 54 11.02 -2.68 8.06
C GLU A 54 10.44 -1.44 7.41
N ILE A 55 10.14 -1.52 6.11
CA ILE A 55 9.56 -0.44 5.33
C ILE A 55 8.04 -0.40 5.52
N VAL A 56 7.39 -1.56 5.51
CA VAL A 56 5.93 -1.68 5.52
C VAL A 56 5.36 -1.51 6.93
N ASP A 57 4.26 -0.78 7.04
CA ASP A 57 3.50 -0.65 8.29
C ASP A 57 3.15 -2.04 8.84
N GLN A 58 3.60 -2.33 10.04
CA GLN A 58 3.34 -3.59 10.74
C GLN A 58 1.84 -3.86 10.90
N ARG A 59 1.00 -2.82 10.95
CA ARG A 59 -0.47 -3.00 10.95
C ARG A 59 -0.96 -3.56 9.62
N MET A 60 -0.43 -3.09 8.49
CA MET A 60 -0.77 -3.64 7.17
C MET A 60 -0.32 -5.10 7.07
N ILE A 61 0.87 -5.44 7.56
CA ILE A 61 1.35 -6.83 7.59
C ILE A 61 0.40 -7.71 8.43
N LYS A 62 0.00 -7.22 9.60
CA LYS A 62 -0.92 -7.93 10.50
C LYS A 62 -2.29 -8.14 9.87
N GLU A 63 -2.88 -7.10 9.29
CA GLU A 63 -4.18 -7.18 8.62
C GLU A 63 -4.13 -8.19 7.46
N LEU A 64 -3.08 -8.14 6.63
CA LEU A 64 -2.91 -9.08 5.50
C LEU A 64 -2.70 -10.53 5.98
N GLY A 65 -1.96 -10.73 7.07
CA GLY A 65 -1.79 -12.05 7.69
C GLY A 65 -3.07 -12.61 8.32
N GLU A 66 -4.00 -11.74 8.73
CA GLU A 66 -5.32 -12.15 9.23
C GLU A 66 -6.28 -12.58 8.10
N TYR A 67 -6.05 -12.18 6.85
CA TYR A 67 -6.82 -12.66 5.69
C TYR A 67 -6.41 -14.07 5.20
N GLU A 68 -5.28 -14.63 5.65
CA GLU A 68 -4.88 -16.01 5.32
C GLU A 68 -5.52 -17.08 6.23
N ILE A 69 -6.50 -16.70 7.05
CA ILE A 69 -7.29 -17.68 7.81
C ILE A 69 -8.74 -17.59 7.35
N ASN A 70 -9.07 -18.37 6.31
CA ASN A 70 -10.26 -19.22 6.27
C ASN A 70 -10.31 -20.04 4.97
N GLU A 71 -9.46 -21.06 4.84
CA GLU A 71 -9.75 -22.19 3.92
C GLU A 71 -11.14 -22.82 4.23
N HIS A 72 -11.67 -22.60 5.44
CA HIS A 72 -13.01 -23.03 5.85
C HIS A 72 -14.18 -22.11 5.43
N SER A 73 -13.94 -20.88 4.97
CA SER A 73 -15.03 -20.02 4.44
C SER A 73 -15.21 -20.17 2.91
N LEU A 74 -14.29 -20.85 2.23
CA LEU A 74 -14.37 -21.20 0.80
C LEU A 74 -15.37 -22.32 0.49
N PHE A 75 -15.83 -23.05 1.50
CA PHE A 75 -16.86 -24.10 1.37
C PHE A 75 -18.22 -23.72 2.00
N GLY A 76 -18.40 -22.45 2.39
CA GLY A 76 -19.53 -21.98 3.17
C GLY A 76 -20.68 -21.32 2.40
N ILE A 77 -20.81 -21.53 1.09
CA ILE A 77 -22.07 -21.22 0.38
C ILE A 77 -22.89 -22.50 0.35
N ASP A 78 -23.71 -22.68 1.38
CA ASP A 78 -24.73 -23.73 1.39
C ASP A 78 -25.79 -23.38 0.33
N MET A 79 -25.58 -23.86 -0.90
CA MET A 79 -26.50 -23.71 -2.04
C MET A 79 -27.26 -25.02 -2.25
N ASN A 80 -27.88 -25.55 -1.19
CA ASN A 80 -28.93 -26.55 -1.34
C ASN A 80 -30.27 -25.88 -1.69
N VAL A 81 -30.32 -25.24 -2.86
CA VAL A 81 -31.56 -24.95 -3.58
C VAL A 81 -31.41 -25.60 -4.94
N SER A 82 -32.23 -26.62 -5.18
CA SER A 82 -32.29 -27.40 -6.41
C SER A 82 -32.09 -26.53 -7.66
N ARG A 83 -31.14 -26.91 -8.51
CA ARG A 83 -30.77 -26.16 -9.71
C ARG A 83 -31.98 -26.09 -10.67
N PRO A 84 -32.52 -24.90 -10.97
CA PRO A 84 -33.73 -24.78 -11.79
C PRO A 84 -33.56 -25.11 -13.28
N TRP A 85 -32.37 -25.52 -13.73
CA TRP A 85 -32.07 -25.75 -15.15
C TRP A 85 -31.97 -27.23 -15.53
N GLU A 86 -32.23 -28.16 -14.61
CA GLU A 86 -32.34 -29.60 -14.88
C GLU A 86 -33.80 -30.03 -15.13
N ALA A 87 -34.52 -29.31 -16.00
CA ALA A 87 -35.83 -29.69 -16.54
C ALA A 87 -35.97 -29.30 -18.01
#